data_AF-A0A7S1AMB7-F1
#
_entry.id   AF-A0A7S1AMB7-F1
#
_cell.length_a   1.000
_cell.length_b   1.000
_cell.length_c   1.000
_cell.angle_alpha   90.00
_cell.angle_beta   90.00
_cell.angle_gamma   90.00
#
_symmetry.space_group_name_H-M   'P 1'
#
loop_
_entity.id
_entity.type
_entity.pdbx_description
1 polymer ?
#
loop_
_entity_poly.entity_id
_entity_poly.type
_entity_poly.pdbx_seq_one_letter_code
_entity_poly.pdbx_strand_id
1 'polypeptide(L)'
;EYLGWVEADSNVVAALEPRFGDLACAMLTLFQSTTGGVSWEEVVAPLFRVHTFYGLFFVFFVAVMMLAMFNIVAGIFVNDAIEMAQMDRDVAMQAQAIRDKAMIAELCWL
;
A
#
# COMPACT_ATOMS: atom_id res chain seq x y z
N GLU A 1 42.25 -22.47 21.86
CA GLU A 1 42.05 -21.73 20.60
C GLU A 1 40.66 -22.02 20.01
N TYR A 2 39.59 -21.72 20.75
CA TYR A 2 38.20 -22.05 20.34
C TYR A 2 37.15 -21.02 20.78
N LEU A 3 37.54 -19.78 21.08
CA LEU A 3 36.62 -18.72 21.51
C LEU A 3 36.88 -17.40 20.78
N GLY A 4 36.96 -17.45 19.45
CA GLY A 4 37.17 -16.26 18.60
C GLY A 4 35.91 -15.69 17.94
N TRP A 5 34.75 -16.34 18.09
CA TRP A 5 33.52 -16.02 17.34
C TRP A 5 32.28 -15.81 18.22
N VAL A 6 32.43 -15.67 19.55
CA VAL A 6 31.30 -15.55 20.49
C VAL A 6 30.98 -14.08 20.84
N GLU A 7 31.44 -13.12 20.04
CA GLU A 7 30.83 -11.79 20.00
C GLU A 7 29.73 -11.76 18.94
N ALA A 8 28.79 -12.72 18.99
CA ALA A 8 27.45 -12.39 18.53
C ALA A 8 26.97 -11.31 19.51
N ASP A 9 26.94 -10.06 19.05
CA ASP A 9 26.55 -8.86 19.79
C ASP A 9 25.26 -9.20 20.58
N SER A 10 25.40 -9.52 21.87
CA SER A 10 24.33 -10.16 22.67
C SER A 10 23.10 -9.26 22.78
N ASN A 11 23.32 -7.95 22.68
CA ASN A 11 22.32 -6.91 22.50
C ASN A 11 21.48 -7.04 21.20
N VAL A 12 22.05 -7.49 20.07
CA VAL A 12 21.36 -7.68 18.79
C VAL A 12 20.47 -8.91 18.87
N VAL A 13 20.97 -9.99 19.46
CA VAL A 13 20.17 -11.19 19.70
C VAL A 13 19.00 -10.87 20.62
N ALA A 14 19.24 -10.15 21.73
CA ALA A 14 18.19 -9.73 22.66
C ALA A 14 17.15 -8.78 22.02
N ALA A 15 17.56 -7.96 21.04
CA ALA A 15 16.64 -7.07 20.32
C ALA A 15 15.80 -7.79 19.25
N LEU A 16 16.30 -8.90 18.71
CA LEU A 16 15.64 -9.70 17.68
C LEU A 16 14.76 -10.81 18.25
N GLU A 17 15.14 -11.41 19.38
CA GLU A 17 14.42 -12.51 20.03
C GLU A 17 12.90 -12.27 20.18
N PRO A 18 12.40 -11.12 20.71
CA PRO A 18 10.96 -10.91 20.86
C PRO A 18 10.21 -10.70 19.54
N ARG A 19 10.92 -10.36 18.46
CA ARG A 19 10.32 -10.00 17.14
C ARG A 19 10.45 -11.11 16.12
N PHE A 20 11.54 -11.87 16.17
CA PHE A 20 11.93 -12.89 15.20
C PHE A 20 12.25 -14.25 15.84
N GLY A 21 11.93 -14.44 17.13
CA GLY A 21 12.17 -15.70 17.84
C GLY A 21 11.29 -16.88 17.38
N ASP A 22 10.14 -16.59 16.76
CA ASP A 22 9.27 -17.58 16.12
C ASP A 22 8.68 -17.03 14.82
N LEU A 23 8.25 -17.91 13.92
CA LEU A 23 7.62 -17.55 12.66
C LEU A 23 6.35 -16.71 12.87
N ALA A 24 5.51 -17.07 13.84
CA ALA A 24 4.29 -16.32 14.13
C ALA A 24 4.61 -14.89 14.62
N CYS A 25 5.62 -14.75 15.49
CA CYS A 25 6.11 -13.45 15.95
C CYS A 25 6.70 -12.62 14.80
N ALA A 26 7.43 -13.23 13.88
CA ALA A 26 7.98 -12.56 12.71
C ALA A 26 6.87 -12.06 11.79
N MET A 27 5.86 -12.89 11.51
CA MET A 27 4.69 -12.49 10.74
C MET A 27 3.92 -11.34 11.39
N LEU A 28 3.72 -11.41 12.72
CA LEU A 28 3.08 -10.34 13.48
C LEU A 28 3.89 -9.04 13.41
N THR A 29 5.21 -9.11 13.55
CA THR A 29 6.10 -7.94 13.47
C THR A 29 6.05 -7.29 12.09
N LEU A 30 6.04 -8.09 11.01
CA LEU A 30 5.90 -7.60 9.64
C LEU A 30 4.54 -6.91 9.43
N PHE A 31 3.47 -7.51 9.96
CA PHE A 31 2.14 -6.94 9.92
C PHE A 31 2.05 -5.62 10.71
N GLN A 32 2.59 -5.58 11.93
CA GLN A 32 2.66 -4.37 12.75
C GLN A 32 3.48 -3.26 12.08
N SER A 33 4.60 -3.60 11.44
CA SER A 33 5.44 -2.64 10.72
C SER A 33 4.74 -2.06 9.48
N THR A 34 3.86 -2.84 8.85
CA THR A 34 3.09 -2.40 7.68
C THR A 34 1.87 -1.56 8.07
N THR A 35 1.21 -1.90 9.17
CA THR A 35 0.00 -1.22 9.64
C THR A 35 0.26 -0.02 10.54
N GLY A 36 1.52 0.24 10.92
CA GLY A 36 1.90 1.34 11.81
C GLY A 36 1.78 1.03 13.30
N GLY A 37 1.69 -0.26 13.68
CA GLY A 37 1.67 -0.68 15.08
C GLY A 37 3.03 -0.59 15.77
N VAL A 38 4.13 -0.75 15.02
CA VAL A 38 5.51 -0.52 15.48
C VAL A 38 6.26 0.27 14.42
N SER A 39 7.19 1.14 14.82
CA SER A 39 8.04 1.84 13.87
C SER A 39 8.91 0.83 13.11
N TRP A 40 8.81 0.84 11.78
CA TRP A 40 9.64 -0.01 10.92
C TRP A 40 11.14 0.28 11.10
N GLU A 41 11.50 1.49 11.54
CA GLU A 41 12.88 1.88 11.86
C GLU A 41 13.44 1.06 13.03
N GLU A 42 12.64 0.84 14.07
CA GLU A 42 13.04 0.07 15.26
C GLU A 42 13.29 -1.40 14.93
N VAL A 43 12.59 -1.92 13.92
CA VAL A 43 12.72 -3.32 13.47
C VAL A 43 13.91 -3.47 12.52
N VAL A 44 14.16 -2.50 11.65
CA VAL A 44 15.25 -2.56 10.67
C VAL A 44 16.63 -2.28 11.27
N ALA A 45 16.72 -1.45 12.31
CA ALA A 45 17.99 -1.11 12.97
C ALA A 45 18.79 -2.35 13.45
N PRO A 46 18.22 -3.31 14.19
CA PRO A 46 18.94 -4.53 14.56
C PRO A 46 19.22 -5.45 13.35
N LEU A 47 18.37 -5.45 12.32
CA LEU A 47 18.60 -6.24 11.09
C LEU A 47 19.84 -5.76 10.33
N PHE A 48 20.07 -4.45 10.26
CA PHE A 48 21.28 -3.88 9.65
C PHE A 48 22.56 -4.22 10.43
N ARG A 49 22.47 -4.42 11.75
CA ARG A 49 23.61 -4.85 12.58
C ARG A 49 23.98 -6.31 12.35
N VAL A 50 23.02 -7.15 11.95
CA VAL A 50 23.29 -8.54 11.56
C VAL A 50 23.92 -8.59 10.17
N HIS A 51 23.21 -8.07 9.16
CA HIS A 51 23.72 -8.01 7.79
C HIS A 51 22.90 -7.03 6.95
N THR A 52 23.57 -6.22 6.13
CA THR A 52 22.91 -5.19 5.31
C THR A 52 21.83 -5.75 4.39
N PHE A 53 22.01 -6.97 3.87
CA PHE A 53 20.99 -7.62 3.02
C PHE A 53 19.65 -7.82 3.73
N TYR A 54 19.65 -8.22 5.01
CA TYR A 54 18.39 -8.43 5.75
C TYR A 54 17.65 -7.11 5.99
N GLY A 55 18.39 -6.04 6.30
CA GLY A 55 17.82 -4.70 6.40
C GLY A 55 17.22 -4.23 5.07
N LEU A 56 17.95 -4.37 3.96
CA LEU A 56 17.45 -4.01 2.62
C LEU A 56 16.23 -4.83 2.21
N PHE A 57 16.23 -6.14 2.47
CA PHE A 57 15.09 -7.01 2.18
C PHE A 57 13.83 -6.59 2.96
N PHE A 58 13.98 -6.27 4.24
CA PHE A 58 12.88 -5.77 5.06
C PHE A 58 12.34 -4.42 4.55
N VAL A 59 13.22 -3.48 4.20
CA VAL A 59 12.81 -2.18 3.61
C VAL A 59 12.08 -2.38 2.30
N PHE A 60 12.56 -3.28 1.44
CA PHE A 60 11.89 -3.62 0.19
C PHE A 60 10.49 -4.18 0.43
N PHE A 61 10.33 -5.07 1.41
CA PHE A 61 9.01 -5.58 1.82
C PHE A 61 8.07 -4.44 2.23
N VAL A 62 8.50 -3.56 3.14
CA VAL A 62 7.67 -2.43 3.61
C VAL A 62 7.32 -1.49 2.45
N ALA A 63 8.26 -1.19 1.56
CA ALA A 63 8.03 -0.34 0.40
C ALA A 63 6.98 -0.93 -0.56
N VAL A 64 7.06 -2.23 -0.86
CA VAL A 64 6.07 -2.91 -1.71
C VAL A 64 4.69 -2.90 -1.06
N MET A 65 4.59 -3.15 0.24
CA MET A 65 3.31 -3.10 0.95
C MET A 65 2.69 -1.70 0.96
N MET A 66 3.52 -0.66 1.16
CA MET A 66 3.07 0.73 1.08
C MET A 66 2.60 1.08 -0.35
N LEU A 67 3.36 0.71 -1.38
CA LEU A 67 2.97 0.91 -2.78
C LEU A 67 1.67 0.16 -3.12
N ALA A 68 1.49 -1.06 -2.62
CA ALA A 68 0.25 -1.81 -2.78
C ALA A 68 -0.94 -1.08 -2.14
N MET A 69 -0.79 -0.56 -0.93
CA MET A 69 -1.81 0.25 -0.27
C MET A 69 -2.12 1.52 -1.07
N PHE A 70 -1.09 2.25 -1.51
CA PHE A 70 -1.27 3.44 -2.35
C PHE A 70 -1.98 3.12 -3.66
N ASN A 71 -1.66 2.00 -4.31
CA ASN A 71 -2.30 1.57 -5.55
C ASN A 71 -3.78 1.25 -5.35
N ILE A 72 -4.16 0.64 -4.23
CA ILE A 72 -5.57 0.40 -3.89
C ILE A 72 -6.30 1.74 -3.74
N VAL A 73 -5.73 2.67 -2.97
CA VAL A 73 -6.31 3.99 -2.73
C VAL A 73 -6.42 4.78 -4.04
N ALA A 74 -5.36 4.83 -4.84
CA ALA A 74 -5.37 5.48 -6.14
C ALA A 74 -6.39 4.84 -7.10
N GLY A 75 -6.51 3.51 -7.09
CA GLY A 75 -7.50 2.79 -7.89
C GLY A 75 -8.93 3.19 -7.57
N ILE A 76 -9.27 3.37 -6.29
CA ILE A 76 -10.58 3.86 -5.85
C ILE A 76 -10.81 5.27 -6.38
N PHE A 77 -9.88 6.20 -6.16
CA PHE A 77 -10.02 7.58 -6.61
C PHE A 77 -10.14 7.71 -8.14
N VAL A 78 -9.39 6.91 -8.88
CA VAL A 78 -9.47 6.88 -10.35
C VAL A 78 -10.82 6.33 -10.79
N ASN A 79 -11.35 5.30 -10.15
CA ASN A 79 -12.67 4.76 -10.45
C ASN A 79 -13.76 5.82 -10.21
N ASP A 80 -13.72 6.51 -9.08
CA ASP A 80 -14.68 7.58 -8.75
C ASP A 80 -14.61 8.72 -9.77
N ALA A 81 -13.41 9.15 -10.15
CA ALA A 81 -13.22 10.18 -11.17
C ALA A 81 -13.75 9.77 -12.55
N ILE A 82 -13.59 8.49 -12.93
CA ILE A 82 -14.13 7.94 -14.17
C ILE A 82 -15.66 7.90 -14.12
N GLU A 83 -16.24 7.45 -13.01
CA GLU A 83 -17.70 7.38 -12.83
C GLU A 83 -18.34 8.77 -12.89
N MET A 84 -17.76 9.78 -12.22
CA MET A 84 -18.22 11.17 -12.33
C MET A 84 -18.16 11.68 -13.77
N ALA A 85 -17.05 11.44 -14.47
CA ALA A 85 -16.91 11.86 -15.87
C ALA A 85 -17.87 11.13 -16.82
N GLN A 86 -18.26 9.89 -16.50
CA GLN A 86 -19.29 9.15 -17.25
C GLN A 86 -20.67 9.74 -17.01
N MET A 87 -21.03 10.00 -15.75
CA MET A 87 -22.32 10.60 -15.39
C MET A 87 -22.51 11.96 -16.07
N ASP A 88 -21.49 12.82 -16.09
CA ASP A 88 -21.54 14.11 -16.77
C ASP A 88 -21.78 13.97 -18.29
N ARG A 89 -21.14 12.98 -18.93
CA ARG A 89 -21.37 12.68 -20.36
C ARG A 89 -22.79 12.19 -20.61
N ASP A 90 -23.29 11.29 -19.77
CA ASP A 90 -24.63 10.73 -19.93
C ASP A 90 -25.71 11.81 -19.76
N VAL A 91 -25.55 12.70 -18.78
CA VAL A 91 -26.44 13.87 -18.60
C VAL A 91 -26.39 14.79 -19.81
N ALA A 92 -25.20 15.08 -20.35
CA ALA A 92 -25.06 15.91 -21.54
C ALA A 92 -25.72 15.28 -22.79
N MET A 93 -25.54 13.97 -22.99
CA MET A 93 -26.18 13.23 -24.09
C MET A 93 -27.70 13.20 -23.95
N GLN A 94 -28.22 12.97 -22.74
CA GLN A 94 -29.66 13.02 -22.48
C GLN A 94 -30.24 14.41 -22.77
N ALA A 95 -29.54 15.47 -22.35
CA ALA A 95 -29.95 16.84 -22.62
C ALA A 95 -29.97 17.17 -24.12
N GLN A 96 -29.04 16.61 -24.91
CA GLN A 96 -29.06 16.74 -26.38
C GLN A 96 -30.23 15.98 -26.99
N ALA A 97 -30.43 14.71 -26.60
CA ALA A 97 -31.51 13.88 -27.13
C ALA A 97 -32.92 14.48 -26.85
N ILE A 98 -33.11 15.16 -25.72
CA ILE A 98 -34.34 15.88 -25.41
C ILE A 98 -34.53 17.08 -26.36
N ARG A 99 -33.48 17.85 -26.63
CA ARG A 99 -33.53 18.99 -27.57
C ARG A 99 -33.85 18.55 -28.99
N ASP A 100 -33.19 17.49 -29.46
CA ASP A 100 -33.41 16.96 -30.81
C ASP A 100 -34.86 16.51 -31.00
N LYS A 101 -35.43 15.80 -30.01
CA LYS A 101 -36.84 15.40 -30.03
C LYS A 101 -37.79 16.59 -30.01
N ALA A 102 -37.50 17.62 -29.22
CA ALA A 102 -38.31 18.84 -29.17
C ALA A 102 -38.33 19.57 -30.52
N MET A 103 -37.17 19.69 -31.18
CA MET A 103 -37.05 20.31 -32.50
C MET A 103 -37.86 19.55 -33.57
N ILE A 104 -37.82 18.22 -33.57
CA ILE A 104 -38.61 17.39 -34.49
C ILE A 104 -40.11 17.56 -34.23
N ALA A 105 -40.53 17.62 -32.96
CA ALA A 105 -41.92 17.81 -32.60
C ALA A 105 -42.47 19.17 -33.07
N GLU A 106 -41.67 20.24 -33.02
CA GLU A 106 -42.05 21.54 -33.57
C GLU A 106 -42.20 21.51 -35.09
N LEU A 107 -41.28 20.86 -35.81
CA LEU A 107 -41.38 20.72 -37.27
C LEU A 107 -42.61 19.90 -37.72
N CYS A 108 -43.02 18.92 -36.93
CA CYS A 108 -44.16 18.05 -37.25
C CYS A 108 -45.53 18.73 -37.05
N TRP A 109 -45.56 19.86 -36.33
CA TRP A 109 -46.76 20.66 -36.06
C TRP A 109 -46.98 21.81 -37.05
N LEU A 110 -46.02 22.05 -37.96
CA LEU A 110 -46.11 22.97 -39.11
C LEU A 110 -46.61 22.23 -40.36
#